data_AF-A0AAW0XEK4-F1
#
_entry.id   AF-A0AAW0XEK4-F1
#
_cell.length_a   1.000
_cell.length_b   1.000
_cell.length_c   1.000
_cell.angle_alpha   90.00
_cell.angle_beta   90.00
_cell.angle_gamma   90.00
#
_symmetry.space_group_name_H-M   'P 1'
#
loop_
_entity.id
_entity.type
_entity.pdbx_description
1 polymer ?
#
loop_
_entity_poly.entity_id
_entity_poly.type
_entity_poly.pdbx_seq_one_letter_code
_entity_poly.pdbx_strand_id
1 'polypeptide(L)'
;MSRRRPLTAGSVRSTSVVGALKVRPGSRPGSAREWFEAYNQRRNEEAWRMEEWKNTVNLYKKREWQAQFYNVIAQPRQKISDEEEWRRKEEKERKLADRRARLRKLLQDDEKKYQEEREQKYKESRGRTIHHHFVYPEVEMLKYRLDDLKKKNQEERRKMTEALSYEVWRKNCPQARQMESDRFNHFVQEAWVNQRQWKEDERQRRLEEDHKKDIEAAAIRQRLEEEDRKAEEEKLKKQAEWKVELEAQVEQIKERERRDNILRAEELSLEREKLWLHEINQRRERMKDLRQRKELELFWARQYQLKLKKRAADIQQELLEDEGIVEDLLRGFSDEDSDEQMKKRRPEAEWMKTVLREQHRLEIMREKEYELLFSEEAERLWKKRQAEWEKEQRARDKLMSDVIRGLQQQVQDKYSKNVRERALLDAEKNEIQYSIIETREKMQQLEEQEAERRRKQNIAAAESQPSTRIMQEAANLRRSQEDEERKLQEHRQEIRRLEQQMQQLWGPQYAPPRYGRKKFAW
;
A
#
# COMPACT_ATOMS: atom_id res chain seq x y z
N MET A 1 25.35 -65.92 19.10
CA MET A 1 25.45 -65.05 17.90
C MET A 1 24.05 -64.56 17.55
N SER A 2 23.53 -63.54 18.24
CA SER A 2 23.70 -62.09 18.01
C SER A 2 22.93 -61.54 16.81
N ARG A 3 22.05 -60.55 17.12
CA ARG A 3 21.31 -59.57 16.27
C ARG A 3 19.92 -60.05 15.79
N ARG A 4 18.82 -59.77 16.51
CA ARG A 4 18.08 -58.50 16.72
C ARG A 4 17.71 -57.76 15.42
N ARG A 5 16.40 -57.71 15.14
CA ARG A 5 15.74 -56.74 14.25
C ARG A 5 15.96 -55.31 14.77
N PRO A 6 15.96 -54.32 13.85
CA PRO A 6 15.43 -53.01 14.17
C PRO A 6 14.26 -52.66 13.24
N LEU A 7 13.21 -52.11 13.88
CA LEU A 7 12.31 -51.13 13.31
C LEU A 7 13.12 -49.87 13.02
N THR A 8 12.94 -49.26 11.84
CA THR A 8 13.38 -47.89 11.60
C THR A 8 12.28 -47.11 10.89
N ALA A 9 11.71 -46.16 11.65
CA ALA A 9 10.97 -45.03 11.15
C ALA A 9 11.84 -44.23 10.18
N GLY A 10 11.31 -43.94 9.00
CA GLY A 10 11.87 -43.00 8.02
C GLY A 10 10.94 -41.80 7.91
N SER A 11 11.04 -40.90 8.87
CA SER A 11 10.56 -39.52 8.75
C SER A 11 11.33 -38.85 7.60
N VAL A 12 10.65 -38.55 6.49
CA VAL A 12 11.13 -37.57 5.53
C VAL A 12 10.15 -36.40 5.55
N ARG A 13 10.53 -35.38 6.33
CA ARG A 13 10.02 -34.02 6.16
C ARG A 13 10.28 -33.61 4.71
N SER A 14 9.24 -33.48 3.90
CA SER A 14 9.33 -32.72 2.64
C SER A 14 9.24 -31.23 2.97
N THR A 15 10.37 -30.65 3.34
CA THR A 15 10.56 -29.20 3.21
C THR A 15 10.80 -28.88 1.74
N SER A 16 9.74 -28.60 1.01
CA SER A 16 9.80 -27.80 -0.22
C SER A 16 8.58 -26.89 -0.28
N VAL A 17 8.50 -25.98 0.69
CA VAL A 17 7.76 -24.72 0.49
C VAL A 17 8.63 -23.87 -0.42
N VAL A 18 8.59 -24.16 -1.71
CA VAL A 18 8.93 -23.17 -2.74
C VAL A 18 7.57 -22.74 -3.28
N GLY A 19 7.07 -21.64 -2.74
CA GLY A 19 5.83 -21.04 -3.19
C GLY A 19 5.97 -20.74 -4.69
N ALA A 20 5.21 -21.47 -5.50
CA ALA A 20 5.01 -21.10 -6.89
C ALA A 20 4.51 -19.64 -6.91
N LEU A 21 5.28 -18.75 -7.54
CA LEU A 21 4.82 -17.42 -7.89
C LEU A 21 3.62 -17.59 -8.82
N LYS A 22 2.42 -17.59 -8.26
CA LYS A 22 1.17 -17.44 -9.01
C LYS A 22 1.16 -16.04 -9.61
N VAL A 23 1.77 -15.90 -10.78
CA VAL A 23 1.47 -14.76 -11.66
C VAL A 23 0.00 -14.94 -12.05
N ARG A 24 -0.86 -14.05 -11.55
CA ARG A 24 -2.28 -14.00 -11.91
C ARG A 24 -2.38 -13.86 -13.43
N PRO A 25 -3.26 -14.62 -14.11
CA PRO A 25 -3.48 -14.45 -15.54
C PRO A 25 -4.05 -13.04 -15.76
N GLY A 26 -3.24 -12.16 -16.35
CA GLY A 26 -3.59 -10.75 -16.58
C GLY A 26 -2.53 -9.73 -16.13
N SER A 27 -1.49 -10.13 -15.39
CA SER A 27 -0.40 -9.20 -15.03
C SER A 27 0.64 -9.12 -16.15
N ARG A 28 0.84 -7.93 -16.73
CA ARG A 28 1.91 -7.67 -17.70
C ARG A 28 3.28 -7.64 -16.97
N PRO A 29 4.30 -8.38 -17.43
CA PRO A 29 5.64 -8.31 -16.86
C PRO A 29 6.26 -6.92 -17.05
N GLY A 30 7.00 -6.42 -16.06
CA GLY A 30 7.50 -5.05 -16.03
C GLY A 30 8.77 -4.83 -16.87
N SER A 31 9.46 -5.91 -17.29
CA SER A 31 10.72 -5.84 -18.02
C SER A 31 10.87 -6.97 -19.05
N ALA A 32 11.53 -6.67 -20.19
CA ALA A 32 11.85 -7.67 -21.22
C ALA A 32 12.69 -8.84 -20.68
N ARG A 33 13.50 -8.60 -19.65
CA ARG A 33 14.26 -9.64 -18.95
C ARG A 33 13.34 -10.57 -18.15
N GLU A 34 12.35 -10.03 -17.44
CA GLU A 34 11.34 -10.84 -16.74
C GLU A 34 10.49 -11.63 -17.73
N TRP A 35 10.18 -11.07 -18.91
CA TRP A 35 9.47 -11.81 -19.95
C TRP A 35 10.30 -12.98 -20.48
N PHE A 36 11.60 -12.76 -20.72
CA PHE A 36 12.51 -13.81 -21.17
C PHE A 36 12.75 -14.88 -20.10
N GLU A 37 12.90 -14.49 -18.84
CA GLU A 37 13.04 -15.40 -17.70
C GLU A 37 11.74 -16.18 -17.45
N ALA A 38 10.58 -15.53 -17.49
CA ALA A 38 9.27 -16.19 -17.38
C ALA A 38 8.99 -17.12 -18.56
N TYR A 39 9.36 -16.73 -19.78
CA TYR A 39 9.22 -17.58 -20.96
C TYR A 39 10.13 -18.81 -20.87
N ASN A 40 11.39 -18.64 -20.45
CA ASN A 40 12.30 -19.76 -20.23
C ASN A 40 11.86 -20.65 -19.08
N GLN A 41 11.34 -20.08 -18.00
CA GLN A 41 10.74 -20.85 -16.90
C GLN A 41 9.54 -21.65 -17.40
N ARG A 42 8.63 -21.04 -18.18
CA ARG A 42 7.46 -21.73 -18.75
C ARG A 42 7.88 -22.84 -19.71
N ARG A 43 8.88 -22.59 -20.56
CA ARG A 43 9.46 -23.60 -21.46
C ARG A 43 10.10 -24.75 -20.68
N ASN A 44 10.82 -24.45 -19.60
CA ASN A 44 11.44 -25.46 -18.74
C ASN A 44 10.39 -26.26 -17.96
N GLU A 45 9.33 -25.61 -17.46
CA GLU A 45 8.20 -26.28 -16.81
C GLU A 45 7.40 -27.15 -17.78
N GLU A 46 7.22 -26.72 -19.03
CA GLU A 46 6.60 -27.52 -20.08
C GLU A 46 7.49 -28.71 -20.48
N ALA A 47 8.79 -28.50 -20.61
CA ALA A 47 9.75 -29.58 -20.87
C ALA A 47 9.74 -30.61 -19.74
N TRP A 48 9.76 -30.15 -18.49
CA TRP A 48 9.71 -31.00 -17.31
C TRP A 48 8.37 -31.74 -17.20
N ARG A 49 7.23 -31.07 -17.41
CA ARG A 49 5.91 -31.73 -17.46
C ARG A 49 5.82 -32.77 -18.57
N MET A 50 6.40 -32.50 -19.74
CA MET A 50 6.45 -33.48 -20.83
C MET A 50 7.34 -34.69 -20.49
N GLU A 51 8.43 -34.47 -19.75
CA GLU A 51 9.32 -35.54 -19.31
C GLU A 51 8.68 -36.39 -18.21
N GLU A 52 8.01 -35.77 -17.23
CA GLU A 52 7.19 -36.48 -16.24
C GLU A 52 6.03 -37.25 -16.89
N TRP A 53 5.36 -36.66 -17.88
CA TRP A 53 4.31 -37.35 -18.61
C TRP A 53 4.85 -38.56 -19.39
N LYS A 54 6.00 -38.43 -20.05
CA LYS A 54 6.66 -39.58 -20.69
C LYS A 54 7.04 -40.65 -19.67
N ASN A 55 7.57 -40.25 -18.51
CA ASN A 55 7.95 -41.19 -17.45
C ASN A 55 6.74 -41.92 -16.87
N THR A 56 5.63 -41.21 -16.63
CA THR A 56 4.38 -41.81 -16.14
C THR A 56 3.78 -42.74 -17.19
N VAL A 57 3.69 -42.33 -18.46
CA VAL A 57 3.23 -43.20 -19.57
C VAL A 57 4.09 -44.46 -19.67
N ASN A 58 5.42 -44.34 -19.58
CA ASN A 58 6.32 -45.49 -19.62
C ASN A 58 6.13 -46.42 -18.41
N LEU A 59 5.90 -45.87 -17.22
CA LEU A 59 5.58 -46.67 -16.03
C LEU A 59 4.25 -47.43 -16.18
N TYR A 60 3.22 -46.79 -16.74
CA TYR A 60 1.94 -47.45 -17.01
C TYR A 60 2.08 -48.56 -18.05
N LYS A 61 2.80 -48.33 -19.16
CA LYS A 61 3.11 -49.38 -20.14
C LYS A 61 3.86 -50.56 -19.52
N LYS A 62 4.84 -50.28 -18.65
CA LYS A 62 5.57 -51.32 -17.92
C LYS A 62 4.65 -52.12 -16.99
N ARG A 63 3.73 -51.44 -16.29
CA ARG A 63 2.71 -52.10 -15.44
C ARG A 63 1.71 -52.91 -16.26
N GLU A 64 1.26 -52.41 -17.41
CA GLU A 64 0.38 -53.14 -18.32
C GLU A 64 1.05 -54.41 -18.83
N TRP A 65 2.31 -54.32 -19.26
CA TRP A 65 3.08 -55.48 -19.70
C TRP A 65 3.25 -56.49 -18.55
N GLN A 66 3.58 -56.02 -17.35
CA GLN A 66 3.67 -56.89 -16.17
C GLN A 66 2.31 -57.53 -15.84
N ALA A 67 1.21 -56.79 -15.91
CA ALA A 67 -0.13 -57.32 -15.67
C ALA A 67 -0.53 -58.36 -16.73
N GLN A 68 -0.22 -58.13 -18.01
CA GLN A 68 -0.43 -59.11 -19.07
C GLN A 68 0.41 -60.36 -18.87
N PHE A 69 1.70 -60.20 -18.52
CA PHE A 69 2.60 -61.31 -18.24
C PHE A 69 2.10 -62.15 -17.06
N TYR A 70 1.71 -61.51 -15.96
CA TYR A 70 1.13 -62.22 -14.82
C TYR A 70 -0.25 -62.80 -15.12
N ASN A 71 -1.08 -62.19 -15.99
CA ASN A 71 -2.33 -62.79 -16.44
C ASN A 71 -2.12 -64.06 -17.28
N VAL A 72 -1.11 -64.10 -18.15
CA VAL A 72 -0.76 -65.30 -18.93
C VAL A 72 -0.26 -66.43 -18.03
N ILE A 73 0.43 -66.10 -16.94
CA ILE A 73 0.92 -67.08 -15.95
C ILE A 73 -0.18 -67.49 -14.96
N ALA A 74 -1.06 -66.55 -14.57
CA ALA A 74 -2.12 -66.77 -13.60
C ALA A 74 -3.37 -67.41 -14.20
N GLN A 75 -3.51 -67.46 -15.52
CA GLN A 75 -4.53 -68.28 -16.17
C GLN A 75 -4.16 -69.77 -16.06
N PRO A 76 -4.95 -70.59 -15.34
CA PRO A 76 -4.76 -72.03 -15.35
C PRO A 76 -5.08 -72.52 -16.77
N ARG A 77 -4.07 -72.99 -17.51
CA ARG A 77 -4.29 -73.73 -18.76
C ARG A 77 -5.26 -74.86 -18.46
N GLN A 78 -6.45 -74.81 -19.06
CA GLN A 78 -7.41 -75.90 -19.01
C GLN A 78 -6.71 -77.17 -19.49
N LYS A 79 -6.59 -78.15 -18.59
CA LYS A 79 -5.97 -79.44 -18.86
C LYS A 79 -6.85 -80.19 -19.86
N ILE A 80 -6.49 -80.11 -21.14
CA ILE A 80 -6.95 -81.05 -22.16
C ILE A 80 -6.33 -82.39 -21.78
N SER A 81 -7.17 -83.43 -21.68
CA SER A 81 -6.76 -84.77 -21.21
C SER A 81 -5.55 -85.28 -22.00
N ASP A 82 -4.53 -85.76 -21.29
CA ASP A 82 -3.28 -86.29 -21.87
C ASP A 82 -3.54 -87.40 -22.93
N GLU A 83 -4.68 -88.09 -22.85
CA GLU A 83 -5.12 -89.09 -23.83
C GLU A 83 -5.49 -88.50 -25.20
N GLU A 84 -6.12 -87.32 -25.24
CA GLU A 84 -6.48 -86.66 -26.52
C GLU A 84 -5.24 -86.10 -27.21
N GLU A 85 -4.27 -85.60 -26.43
CA GLU A 85 -2.98 -85.18 -26.97
C GLU A 85 -2.17 -86.36 -27.49
N TRP A 86 -2.22 -87.52 -26.82
CA TRP A 86 -1.56 -88.74 -27.31
C TRP A 86 -2.25 -89.24 -28.59
N ARG A 87 -3.58 -89.34 -28.65
CA ARG A 87 -4.29 -89.70 -29.89
C ARG A 87 -3.94 -88.77 -31.07
N ARG A 88 -3.86 -87.45 -30.83
CA ARG A 88 -3.46 -86.47 -31.85
C ARG A 88 -1.99 -86.61 -32.27
N LYS A 89 -1.08 -86.94 -31.34
CA LYS A 89 0.33 -87.22 -31.66
C LYS A 89 0.46 -88.50 -32.49
N GLU A 90 -0.27 -89.55 -32.14
CA GLU A 90 -0.24 -90.83 -32.86
C GLU A 90 -0.82 -90.69 -34.29
N GLU A 91 -1.93 -89.96 -34.47
CA GLU A 91 -2.45 -89.65 -35.80
C GLU A 91 -1.47 -88.79 -36.63
N LYS A 92 -0.80 -87.82 -36.00
CA LYS A 92 0.24 -87.02 -36.67
C LYS A 92 1.41 -87.89 -37.09
N GLU A 93 1.84 -88.82 -36.25
CA GLU A 93 2.90 -89.78 -36.57
C GLU A 93 2.51 -90.72 -37.71
N ARG A 94 1.27 -91.25 -37.72
CA ARG A 94 0.77 -92.06 -38.86
C ARG A 94 0.74 -91.25 -40.16
N LYS A 95 0.22 -90.02 -40.14
CA LYS A 95 0.24 -89.13 -41.32
C LYS A 95 1.66 -88.80 -41.78
N LEU A 96 2.60 -88.65 -40.84
CA LEU A 96 4.03 -88.46 -41.14
C LEU A 96 4.66 -89.71 -41.75
N ALA A 97 4.32 -90.90 -41.26
CA ALA A 97 4.76 -92.17 -41.81
C ALA A 97 4.24 -92.36 -43.25
N ASP A 98 2.96 -92.07 -43.50
CA ASP A 98 2.37 -92.14 -44.84
C ASP A 98 3.00 -91.14 -45.80
N ARG A 99 3.31 -89.92 -45.32
CA ARG A 99 4.03 -88.93 -46.12
C ARG A 99 5.46 -89.40 -46.42
N ARG A 100 6.18 -89.94 -45.43
CA ARG A 100 7.53 -90.49 -45.59
C ARG A 100 7.55 -91.69 -46.54
N ALA A 101 6.52 -92.54 -46.51
CA ALA A 101 6.38 -93.65 -47.45
C ALA A 101 6.14 -93.16 -48.88
N ARG A 102 5.26 -92.16 -49.07
CA ARG A 102 5.06 -91.52 -50.38
C ARG A 102 6.32 -90.86 -50.91
N LEU A 103 7.05 -90.15 -50.05
CA LEU A 103 8.31 -89.50 -50.40
C LEU A 103 9.39 -90.53 -50.76
N ARG A 104 9.51 -91.62 -49.99
CA ARG A 104 10.40 -92.73 -50.34
C ARG A 104 10.06 -93.34 -51.70
N LYS A 105 8.78 -93.52 -52.01
CA LYS A 105 8.35 -94.03 -53.31
C LYS A 105 8.69 -93.08 -54.44
N LEU A 106 8.43 -91.78 -54.27
CA LEU A 106 8.79 -90.76 -55.25
C LEU A 106 10.30 -90.69 -55.50
N LEU A 107 11.11 -90.73 -54.42
CA LEU A 107 12.56 -90.74 -54.54
C LEU A 107 13.09 -92.02 -55.20
N GLN A 108 12.48 -93.19 -54.93
CA GLN A 108 12.81 -94.43 -55.61
C GLN A 108 12.44 -94.40 -57.10
N ASP A 109 11.30 -93.80 -57.44
CA ASP A 109 10.88 -93.63 -58.83
C ASP A 109 11.80 -92.66 -59.57
N ASP A 110 12.24 -91.57 -58.92
CA ASP A 110 13.22 -90.65 -59.47
C ASP A 110 14.60 -91.31 -59.62
N GLU A 111 15.06 -92.09 -58.63
CA GLU A 111 16.31 -92.85 -58.73
C GLU A 111 16.28 -93.84 -59.89
N LYS A 112 15.16 -94.52 -60.12
CA LYS A 112 14.97 -95.40 -61.28
C LYS A 112 15.03 -94.62 -62.59
N LYS A 113 14.34 -93.48 -62.69
CA LYS A 113 14.41 -92.63 -63.90
C LYS A 113 15.83 -92.12 -64.16
N TYR A 114 16.56 -91.69 -63.13
CA TYR A 114 17.95 -91.27 -63.29
C TYR A 114 18.89 -92.42 -63.63
N GLN A 115 18.63 -93.63 -63.13
CA GLN A 115 19.36 -94.83 -63.55
C GLN A 115 19.05 -95.15 -65.01
N GLU A 116 17.78 -95.08 -65.43
CA GLU A 116 17.35 -95.27 -66.82
C GLU A 116 17.96 -94.22 -67.75
N GLU A 117 17.96 -92.93 -67.40
CA GLU A 117 18.62 -91.87 -68.17
C GLU A 117 20.14 -92.09 -68.23
N ARG A 118 20.78 -92.51 -67.14
CA ARG A 118 22.21 -92.87 -67.15
C ARG A 118 22.46 -94.05 -68.05
N GLU A 119 21.64 -95.10 -67.97
CA GLU A 119 21.76 -96.26 -68.82
C GLU A 119 21.49 -95.93 -70.29
N GLN A 120 20.53 -95.05 -70.60
CA GLN A 120 20.30 -94.53 -71.95
C GLN A 120 21.52 -93.78 -72.45
N LYS A 121 22.05 -92.82 -71.68
CA LYS A 121 23.29 -92.11 -72.03
C LYS A 121 24.49 -93.05 -72.14
N TYR A 122 24.60 -94.05 -71.28
CA TYR A 122 25.66 -95.07 -71.36
C TYR A 122 25.47 -95.98 -72.58
N LYS A 123 24.24 -96.37 -72.95
CA LYS A 123 23.92 -97.15 -74.17
C LYS A 123 24.19 -96.34 -75.44
N GLU A 124 23.80 -95.06 -75.46
CA GLU A 124 24.14 -94.08 -76.51
C GLU A 124 25.66 -93.89 -76.66
N SER A 125 26.40 -93.99 -75.54
CA SER A 125 27.86 -93.88 -75.52
C SER A 125 28.60 -95.19 -75.87
N ARG A 126 28.01 -96.37 -75.65
CA ARG A 126 28.68 -97.67 -75.86
C ARG A 126 28.55 -98.21 -77.29
N GLY A 127 27.65 -97.66 -78.11
CA GLY A 127 27.39 -98.10 -79.49
C GLY A 127 28.17 -97.37 -80.59
N ARG A 128 29.03 -96.39 -80.27
CA ARG A 128 29.80 -95.64 -81.29
C ARG A 128 31.29 -95.90 -81.17
N THR A 129 31.76 -96.77 -82.05
CA THR A 129 33.17 -96.91 -82.41
C THR A 129 33.73 -95.56 -82.87
N ILE A 130 34.95 -95.30 -82.40
CA ILE A 130 35.73 -94.08 -82.59
C ILE A 130 35.86 -93.75 -84.08
N HIS A 131 35.34 -92.60 -84.51
CA HIS A 131 35.83 -91.94 -85.72
C HIS A 131 35.84 -90.41 -85.56
N HIS A 132 37.01 -89.87 -85.84
CA HIS A 132 37.44 -88.49 -85.73
C HIS A 132 36.84 -87.65 -86.88
N HIS A 133 35.70 -86.96 -86.65
CA HIS A 133 35.33 -85.63 -87.18
C HIS A 133 33.85 -85.31 -86.83
N PHE A 134 33.61 -84.57 -85.74
CA PHE A 134 32.37 -83.79 -85.58
C PHE A 134 32.69 -82.59 -84.70
N VAL A 135 32.83 -81.43 -85.33
CA VAL A 135 32.97 -80.14 -84.65
C VAL A 135 31.64 -79.87 -83.95
N TYR A 136 31.65 -79.69 -82.64
CA TYR A 136 30.45 -79.34 -81.87
C TYR A 136 29.98 -77.94 -82.30
N PRO A 137 28.72 -77.73 -82.73
CA PRO A 137 28.15 -76.42 -83.10
C PRO A 137 28.29 -75.34 -82.03
N GLU A 138 28.51 -75.73 -80.79
CA GLU A 138 28.71 -74.86 -79.63
C GLU A 138 30.02 -74.06 -79.67
N VAL A 139 31.09 -74.59 -80.28
CA VAL A 139 32.40 -73.92 -80.32
C VAL A 139 32.42 -72.76 -81.31
N GLU A 140 31.73 -72.87 -82.44
CA GLU A 140 31.61 -71.79 -83.43
C GLU A 140 30.75 -70.63 -82.91
N MET A 141 29.64 -70.95 -82.22
CA MET A 141 28.80 -69.94 -81.55
C MET A 141 29.58 -69.11 -80.53
N LEU A 142 30.47 -69.75 -79.77
CA LEU A 142 31.33 -69.07 -78.79
C LEU A 142 32.36 -68.15 -79.46
N LYS A 143 32.91 -68.55 -80.62
CA LYS A 143 33.82 -67.69 -81.40
C LYS A 143 33.11 -66.45 -81.93
N TYR A 144 31.92 -66.60 -82.52
CA TYR A 144 31.11 -65.45 -82.98
C TYR A 144 30.75 -64.51 -81.83
N ARG A 145 30.37 -65.04 -80.66
CA ARG A 145 30.07 -64.23 -79.48
C ARG A 145 31.30 -63.48 -78.93
N LEU A 146 32.48 -64.11 -78.96
CA LEU A 146 33.73 -63.47 -78.55
C LEU A 146 34.08 -62.30 -79.49
N ASP A 147 33.90 -62.48 -80.80
CA ASP A 147 34.17 -61.43 -81.77
C ASP A 147 33.17 -60.27 -81.69
N ASP A 148 31.90 -60.54 -81.38
CA ASP A 148 30.89 -59.50 -81.11
C ASP A 148 31.24 -58.68 -79.84
N LEU A 149 31.68 -59.34 -78.76
CA LEU A 149 32.16 -58.66 -77.56
C LEU A 149 33.42 -57.83 -77.82
N LYS A 150 34.34 -58.32 -78.65
CA LYS A 150 35.53 -57.55 -79.06
C LYS A 150 35.14 -56.28 -79.83
N LYS A 151 34.15 -56.36 -80.73
CA LYS A 151 33.63 -55.20 -81.47
C LYS A 151 33.00 -54.18 -80.52
N LYS A 152 32.12 -54.61 -79.61
CA LYS A 152 31.49 -53.72 -78.60
C LYS A 152 32.52 -53.04 -77.70
N ASN A 153 33.50 -53.79 -77.19
CA ASN A 153 34.59 -53.21 -76.40
C ASN A 153 35.42 -52.18 -77.20
N GLN A 154 35.64 -52.42 -78.49
CA GLN A 154 36.31 -51.46 -79.35
C GLN A 154 35.47 -50.19 -79.57
N GLU A 155 34.15 -50.34 -79.77
CA GLU A 155 33.22 -49.21 -79.90
C GLU A 155 33.13 -48.38 -78.62
N GLU A 156 33.04 -49.02 -77.45
CA GLU A 156 33.06 -48.31 -76.17
C GLU A 156 34.37 -47.56 -75.95
N ARG A 157 35.51 -48.20 -76.25
CA ARG A 157 36.81 -47.52 -76.21
C ARG A 157 36.88 -46.34 -77.18
N ARG A 158 36.32 -46.47 -78.38
CA ARG A 158 36.23 -45.38 -79.36
C ARG A 158 35.38 -44.23 -78.81
N LYS A 159 34.17 -44.49 -78.29
CA LYS A 159 33.30 -43.47 -77.67
C LYS A 159 33.96 -42.77 -76.49
N MET A 160 34.65 -43.52 -75.64
CA MET A 160 35.40 -42.94 -74.51
C MET A 160 36.55 -42.05 -74.99
N THR A 161 37.27 -42.50 -76.01
CA THR A 161 38.36 -41.72 -76.63
C THR A 161 37.80 -40.45 -77.28
N GLU A 162 36.66 -40.55 -77.98
CA GLU A 162 35.94 -39.44 -78.59
C GLU A 162 35.46 -38.43 -77.53
N ALA A 163 34.83 -38.88 -76.44
CA ALA A 163 34.39 -38.01 -75.35
C ALA A 163 35.55 -37.29 -74.66
N LEU A 164 36.63 -38.01 -74.35
CA LEU A 164 37.85 -37.41 -73.79
C LEU A 164 38.49 -36.43 -74.78
N SER A 165 38.55 -36.78 -76.06
CA SER A 165 39.06 -35.88 -77.10
C SER A 165 38.22 -34.61 -77.22
N TYR A 166 36.89 -34.72 -77.07
CA TYR A 166 35.97 -33.59 -77.05
C TYR A 166 36.16 -32.71 -75.81
N GLU A 167 36.32 -33.29 -74.62
CA GLU A 167 36.61 -32.52 -73.42
C GLU A 167 37.95 -31.78 -73.50
N VAL A 168 38.98 -32.46 -74.01
CA VAL A 168 40.29 -31.86 -74.24
C VAL A 168 40.18 -30.73 -75.26
N TRP A 169 39.43 -30.93 -76.36
CA TRP A 169 39.14 -29.88 -77.34
C TRP A 169 38.37 -28.72 -76.70
N ARG A 170 37.31 -28.97 -75.93
CA ARG A 170 36.51 -27.94 -75.24
C ARG A 170 37.35 -27.11 -74.29
N LYS A 171 38.22 -27.74 -73.50
CA LYS A 171 39.13 -27.05 -72.57
C LYS A 171 40.22 -26.26 -73.29
N ASN A 172 40.75 -26.78 -74.40
CA ASN A 172 41.88 -26.15 -75.10
C ASN A 172 41.43 -25.09 -76.12
N CYS A 173 40.24 -25.24 -76.71
CA CYS A 173 39.68 -24.31 -77.69
C CYS A 173 39.49 -22.92 -77.06
N PRO A 174 40.16 -21.86 -77.57
CA PRO A 174 40.02 -20.51 -77.03
C PRO A 174 38.58 -19.98 -77.07
N GLN A 175 37.82 -20.28 -78.13
CA GLN A 175 36.44 -19.81 -78.30
C GLN A 175 35.49 -20.42 -77.26
N ALA A 176 35.62 -21.70 -76.94
CA ALA A 176 34.81 -22.35 -75.90
C ALA A 176 35.09 -21.77 -74.51
N ARG A 177 36.37 -21.49 -74.20
CA ARG A 177 36.75 -20.81 -72.94
C ARG A 177 36.20 -19.40 -72.84
N GLN A 178 36.20 -18.64 -73.95
CA GLN A 178 35.61 -17.30 -73.98
C GLN A 178 34.10 -17.35 -73.70
N MET A 179 33.36 -18.22 -74.37
CA MET A 179 31.91 -18.38 -74.13
C MET A 179 31.58 -18.80 -72.71
N GLU A 180 32.36 -19.70 -72.11
CA GLU A 180 32.19 -20.10 -70.70
C GLU A 180 32.50 -18.96 -69.73
N SER A 181 33.56 -18.19 -70.01
CA SER A 181 33.90 -16.98 -69.26
C SER A 181 32.81 -15.92 -69.37
N ASP A 182 32.25 -15.69 -70.56
CA ASP A 182 31.18 -14.72 -70.78
C ASP A 182 29.90 -15.13 -70.06
N ARG A 183 29.53 -16.42 -70.13
CA ARG A 183 28.41 -16.97 -69.36
C ARG A 183 28.62 -16.81 -67.85
N PHE A 184 29.84 -17.09 -67.37
CA PHE A 184 30.18 -16.92 -65.96
C PHE A 184 30.13 -15.44 -65.55
N ASN A 185 30.67 -14.55 -66.37
CA ASN A 185 30.62 -13.10 -66.16
C ASN A 185 29.19 -12.59 -66.11
N HIS A 186 28.32 -13.04 -67.02
CA HIS A 186 26.89 -12.72 -66.99
C HIS A 186 26.24 -13.20 -65.68
N PHE A 187 26.51 -14.44 -65.25
CA PHE A 187 26.00 -14.95 -63.97
C PHE A 187 26.48 -14.11 -62.77
N VAL A 188 27.75 -13.70 -62.75
CA VAL A 188 28.29 -12.83 -61.68
C VAL A 188 27.62 -11.45 -61.71
N GLN A 189 27.40 -10.88 -62.89
CA GLN A 189 26.69 -9.61 -63.05
C GLN A 189 25.25 -9.70 -62.53
N GLU A 190 24.51 -10.76 -62.89
CA GLU A 190 23.16 -11.02 -62.38
C GLU A 190 23.16 -11.21 -60.85
N ALA A 191 24.11 -11.98 -60.32
CA ALA A 191 24.26 -12.16 -58.88
C ALA A 191 24.55 -10.83 -58.14
N TRP A 192 25.34 -9.94 -58.73
CA TRP A 192 25.59 -8.60 -58.17
C TRP A 192 24.35 -7.69 -58.21
N VAL A 193 23.57 -7.75 -59.29
CA VAL A 193 22.29 -7.02 -59.39
C VAL A 193 21.33 -7.51 -58.32
N ASN A 194 21.18 -8.83 -58.16
CA ASN A 194 20.36 -9.44 -57.12
C ASN A 194 20.85 -9.08 -55.72
N GLN A 195 22.17 -9.06 -55.47
CA GLN A 195 22.74 -8.66 -54.18
C GLN A 195 22.46 -7.18 -53.88
N ARG A 196 22.53 -6.31 -54.89
CA ARG A 196 22.21 -4.88 -54.72
C ARG A 196 20.74 -4.67 -54.40
N GLN A 197 19.84 -5.35 -55.11
CA GLN A 197 18.40 -5.33 -54.85
C GLN A 197 18.10 -5.83 -53.44
N TRP A 198 18.66 -6.98 -53.04
CA TRP A 198 18.48 -7.52 -51.69
C TRP A 198 18.93 -6.52 -50.60
N LYS A 199 20.07 -5.83 -50.78
CA LYS A 199 20.53 -4.78 -49.85
C LYS A 199 19.65 -3.54 -49.83
N GLU A 200 18.98 -3.22 -50.93
CA GLU A 200 18.01 -2.12 -50.98
C GLU A 200 16.73 -2.52 -50.25
N ASP A 201 16.18 -3.70 -50.53
CA ASP A 201 14.99 -4.25 -49.87
C ASP A 201 15.19 -4.42 -48.35
N GLU A 202 16.39 -4.84 -47.94
CA GLU A 202 16.77 -4.93 -46.52
C GLU A 202 16.84 -3.54 -45.86
N ARG A 203 17.33 -2.51 -46.57
CA ARG A 203 17.33 -1.13 -46.07
C ARG A 203 15.93 -0.57 -45.97
N GLN A 204 15.07 -0.82 -46.96
CA GLN A 204 13.68 -0.41 -46.91
C GLN A 204 12.94 -1.08 -45.75
N ARG A 205 13.10 -2.40 -45.55
CA ARG A 205 12.52 -3.10 -44.40
C ARG A 205 12.98 -2.51 -43.06
N ARG A 206 14.26 -2.16 -42.92
CA ARG A 206 14.77 -1.50 -41.69
C ARG A 206 14.15 -0.12 -41.48
N LEU A 207 14.03 0.69 -42.53
CA LEU A 207 13.39 2.00 -42.44
C LEU A 207 11.92 1.89 -42.07
N GLU A 208 11.20 0.91 -42.62
CA GLU A 208 9.81 0.62 -42.25
C GLU A 208 9.69 0.13 -40.80
N GLU A 209 10.59 -0.74 -40.34
CA GLU A 209 10.63 -1.20 -38.96
C GLU A 209 10.95 -0.06 -37.99
N ASP A 210 11.90 0.81 -38.31
CA ASP A 210 12.24 1.96 -37.49
C ASP A 210 11.10 2.98 -37.48
N HIS A 211 10.46 3.22 -38.63
CA HIS A 211 9.26 4.06 -38.69
C HIS A 211 8.10 3.48 -37.85
N LYS A 212 7.89 2.16 -37.87
CA LYS A 212 6.91 1.50 -37.00
C LYS A 212 7.27 1.66 -35.53
N LYS A 213 8.54 1.49 -35.15
CA LYS A 213 9.01 1.72 -33.76
C LYS A 213 8.80 3.17 -33.33
N ASP A 214 9.05 4.14 -34.20
CA ASP A 214 8.85 5.55 -33.92
C ASP A 214 7.37 5.88 -33.71
N ILE A 215 6.48 5.31 -34.54
CA ILE A 215 5.02 5.44 -34.36
C ILE A 215 4.58 4.80 -33.05
N GLU A 216 5.06 3.60 -32.73
CA GLU A 216 4.76 2.91 -31.47
C GLU A 216 5.26 3.70 -30.26
N ALA A 217 6.48 4.24 -30.32
CA ALA A 217 7.05 5.07 -29.27
C ALA A 217 6.28 6.39 -29.09
N ALA A 218 5.87 7.04 -30.18
CA ALA A 218 5.03 8.23 -30.14
C ALA A 218 3.64 7.93 -29.53
N ALA A 219 3.02 6.81 -29.91
CA ALA A 219 1.75 6.37 -29.34
C ALA A 219 1.85 6.05 -27.84
N ILE A 220 2.96 5.46 -27.39
CA ILE A 220 3.21 5.21 -25.97
C ILE A 220 3.40 6.54 -25.21
N ARG A 221 4.14 7.50 -25.77
CA ARG A 221 4.31 8.82 -25.15
C ARG A 221 2.99 9.57 -25.00
N GLN A 222 2.17 9.59 -26.05
CA GLN A 222 0.85 10.22 -25.99
C GLN A 222 -0.05 9.58 -24.93
N ARG A 223 -0.04 8.24 -24.82
CA ARG A 223 -0.81 7.55 -23.76
C ARG A 223 -0.33 7.90 -22.36
N LEU A 224 0.99 7.97 -22.14
CA LEU A 224 1.56 8.40 -20.86
C LEU A 224 1.18 9.85 -20.53
N GLU A 225 1.28 10.76 -21.50
CA GLU A 225 0.88 12.16 -21.32
C GLU A 225 -0.62 12.31 -21.02
N GLU A 226 -1.47 11.53 -21.68
CA GLU A 226 -2.91 11.49 -21.38
C GLU A 226 -3.21 10.91 -19.99
N GLU A 227 -2.49 9.87 -19.57
CA GLU A 227 -2.60 9.28 -18.24
C GLU A 227 -2.15 10.27 -17.16
N ASP A 228 -1.02 10.96 -17.38
CA ASP A 228 -0.51 12.00 -16.48
C ASP A 228 -1.49 13.16 -16.38
N ARG A 229 -2.05 13.63 -17.51
CA ARG A 229 -3.09 14.66 -17.51
C ARG A 229 -4.34 14.25 -16.74
N LYS A 230 -4.83 13.03 -16.95
CA LYS A 230 -5.99 12.51 -16.19
C LYS A 230 -5.68 12.43 -14.70
N ALA A 231 -4.48 12.00 -14.34
CA ALA A 231 -4.04 11.96 -12.95
C ALA A 231 -3.99 13.36 -12.33
N GLU A 232 -3.50 14.37 -13.06
CA GLU A 232 -3.51 15.77 -12.59
C GLU A 232 -4.93 16.34 -12.44
N GLU A 233 -5.83 16.05 -13.39
CA GLU A 233 -7.24 16.46 -13.30
C GLU A 233 -7.94 15.79 -12.10
N GLU A 234 -7.69 14.51 -11.84
CA GLU A 234 -8.20 13.82 -10.65
C GLU A 234 -7.66 14.41 -9.34
N LYS A 235 -6.38 14.83 -9.32
CA LYS A 235 -5.81 15.53 -8.15
C LYS A 235 -6.49 16.85 -7.90
N LEU A 236 -6.65 17.66 -8.94
CA LEU A 236 -7.34 18.95 -8.84
C LEU A 236 -8.78 18.78 -8.35
N LYS A 237 -9.49 17.75 -8.83
CA LYS A 237 -10.83 17.41 -8.35
C LYS A 237 -10.84 17.04 -6.87
N LYS A 238 -9.97 16.14 -6.42
CA LYS A 238 -9.86 15.75 -5.01
C LYS A 238 -9.49 16.93 -4.11
N GLN A 239 -8.55 17.76 -4.54
CA GLN A 239 -8.19 18.99 -3.82
C GLN A 239 -9.36 19.97 -3.75
N ALA A 240 -10.14 20.12 -4.82
CA ALA A 240 -11.33 20.95 -4.81
C ALA A 240 -12.41 20.39 -3.88
N GLU A 241 -12.64 19.07 -3.88
CA GLU A 241 -13.56 18.39 -2.98
C GLU A 241 -13.18 18.62 -1.50
N TRP A 242 -11.92 18.39 -1.13
CA TRP A 242 -11.45 18.65 0.23
C TRP A 242 -11.52 20.12 0.61
N LYS A 243 -11.21 21.02 -0.33
CA LYS A 243 -11.34 22.45 -0.08
C LYS A 243 -12.79 22.83 0.23
N VAL A 244 -13.76 22.32 -0.53
CA VAL A 244 -15.19 22.54 -0.29
C VAL A 244 -15.62 21.94 1.06
N GLU A 245 -15.15 20.73 1.39
CA GLU A 245 -15.43 20.09 2.67
C GLU A 245 -14.88 20.90 3.85
N LEU A 246 -13.62 21.34 3.76
CA LEU A 246 -12.98 22.17 4.77
C LEU A 246 -13.66 23.54 4.90
N GLU A 247 -14.03 24.19 3.80
CA GLU A 247 -14.77 25.45 3.81
C GLU A 247 -16.13 25.29 4.50
N ALA A 248 -16.84 24.19 4.24
CA ALA A 248 -18.09 23.87 4.92
C ALA A 248 -17.90 23.63 6.43
N GLN A 249 -16.86 22.87 6.82
CA GLN A 249 -16.51 22.65 8.24
C GLN A 249 -16.14 23.96 8.94
N VAL A 250 -15.40 24.85 8.27
CA VAL A 250 -15.05 26.18 8.81
C VAL A 250 -16.28 27.06 8.97
N GLU A 251 -17.22 27.07 8.01
CA GLU A 251 -18.46 27.84 8.15
C GLU A 251 -19.33 27.30 9.29
N GLN A 252 -19.40 25.98 9.46
CA GLN A 252 -20.07 25.34 10.60
C GLN A 252 -19.45 25.73 11.95
N ILE A 253 -18.12 25.88 12.03
CA ILE A 253 -17.45 26.39 13.23
C ILE A 253 -17.84 27.85 13.47
N LYS A 254 -17.81 28.70 12.44
CA LYS A 254 -18.22 30.12 12.56
C LYS A 254 -19.66 30.27 13.01
N GLU A 255 -20.58 29.46 12.51
CA GLU A 255 -21.98 29.46 12.97
C GLU A 255 -22.09 29.13 14.46
N ARG A 256 -21.34 28.13 14.93
CA ARG A 256 -21.28 27.78 16.36
C ARG A 256 -20.57 28.84 17.19
N GLU A 257 -19.58 29.55 16.66
CA GLU A 257 -18.97 30.70 17.32
C GLU A 257 -19.94 31.87 17.45
N ARG A 258 -20.74 32.17 16.41
CA ARG A 258 -21.83 33.16 16.50
C ARG A 258 -22.80 32.78 17.61
N ARG A 259 -23.16 31.49 17.72
CA ARG A 259 -24.04 30.99 18.78
C ARG A 259 -23.42 31.08 20.17
N ASP A 260 -22.14 30.74 20.32
CA ASP A 260 -21.40 30.92 21.58
C ASP A 260 -21.31 32.40 21.97
N ASN A 261 -21.14 33.32 21.02
CA ASN A 261 -21.19 34.76 21.29
C ASN A 261 -22.55 35.23 21.81
N ILE A 262 -23.65 34.68 21.26
CA ILE A 262 -25.01 34.94 21.76
C ILE A 262 -25.15 34.42 23.21
N LEU A 263 -24.72 33.18 23.47
CA LEU A 263 -24.76 32.61 24.82
C LEU A 263 -23.90 33.40 25.82
N ARG A 264 -22.73 33.89 25.42
CA ARG A 264 -21.90 34.78 26.25
C ARG A 264 -22.59 36.11 26.55
N ALA A 265 -23.27 36.70 25.56
CA ALA A 265 -24.04 37.92 25.78
C ALA A 265 -25.19 37.69 26.77
N GLU A 266 -25.85 36.54 26.66
CA GLU A 266 -26.86 36.10 27.63
C GLU A 266 -26.26 35.90 29.03
N GLU A 267 -25.10 35.25 29.17
CA GLU A 267 -24.40 35.11 30.47
C GLU A 267 -24.12 36.46 31.11
N LEU A 268 -23.57 37.41 30.33
CA LEU A 268 -23.32 38.77 30.81
C LEU A 268 -24.61 39.47 31.24
N SER A 269 -25.71 39.25 30.53
CA SER A 269 -27.02 39.80 30.93
C SER A 269 -27.52 39.18 32.25
N LEU A 270 -27.33 37.87 32.44
CA LEU A 270 -27.71 37.16 33.66
C LEU A 270 -26.84 37.58 34.83
N GLU A 271 -25.55 37.83 34.63
CA GLU A 271 -24.65 38.36 35.66
C GLU A 271 -25.06 39.76 36.09
N ARG A 272 -25.43 40.64 35.15
CA ARG A 272 -26.00 41.95 35.47
C ARG A 272 -27.29 41.82 36.28
N GLU A 273 -28.16 40.88 35.92
CA GLU A 273 -29.40 40.62 36.66
C GLU A 273 -29.11 40.10 38.09
N LYS A 274 -28.11 39.22 38.26
CA LYS A 274 -27.65 38.76 39.59
C LYS A 274 -27.13 39.93 40.44
N LEU A 275 -26.30 40.80 39.88
CA LEU A 275 -25.76 41.97 40.56
C LEU A 275 -26.88 42.94 40.95
N TRP A 276 -27.82 43.19 40.04
CA TRP A 276 -28.98 44.05 40.29
C TRP A 276 -29.88 43.49 41.42
N LEU A 277 -30.16 42.18 41.41
CA LEU A 277 -30.88 41.52 42.50
C LEU A 277 -30.13 41.63 43.83
N HIS A 278 -28.80 41.54 43.80
CA HIS A 278 -27.96 41.71 44.98
C HIS A 278 -28.05 43.15 45.53
N GLU A 279 -27.96 44.16 44.68
CA GLU A 279 -28.12 45.57 45.06
C GLU A 279 -29.49 45.86 45.68
N ILE A 280 -30.56 45.31 45.11
CA ILE A 280 -31.91 45.43 45.68
C ILE A 280 -31.97 44.82 47.08
N ASN A 281 -31.39 43.62 47.25
CA ASN A 281 -31.39 42.96 48.54
C ASN A 281 -30.57 43.75 49.58
N GLN A 282 -29.41 44.28 49.20
CA GLN A 282 -28.62 45.17 50.07
C GLN A 282 -29.39 46.45 50.45
N ARG A 283 -30.06 47.11 49.48
CA ARG A 283 -30.86 48.30 49.76
C ARG A 283 -31.97 47.99 50.76
N ARG A 284 -32.60 46.81 50.62
CA ARG A 284 -33.62 46.33 51.54
C ARG A 284 -33.05 46.08 52.95
N GLU A 285 -31.90 45.43 53.06
CA GLU A 285 -31.22 45.20 54.34
C GLU A 285 -30.89 46.54 55.04
N ARG A 286 -30.31 47.51 54.32
CA ARG A 286 -30.08 48.86 54.86
C ARG A 286 -31.36 49.52 55.37
N MET A 287 -32.47 49.38 54.64
CA MET A 287 -33.77 49.90 55.07
C MET A 287 -34.33 49.15 56.29
N LYS A 288 -34.01 47.87 56.49
CA LYS A 288 -34.35 47.15 57.72
C LYS A 288 -33.50 47.63 58.88
N ASP A 289 -32.20 47.79 58.69
CA ASP A 289 -31.27 48.28 59.71
C ASP A 289 -31.64 49.68 60.18
N LEU A 290 -31.97 50.58 59.25
CA LEU A 290 -32.44 51.94 59.58
C LEU A 290 -33.73 51.92 60.39
N ARG A 291 -34.66 50.99 60.07
CA ARG A 291 -35.90 50.83 60.84
C ARG A 291 -35.61 50.30 62.25
N GLN A 292 -34.78 49.28 62.37
CA GLN A 292 -34.37 48.73 63.66
C GLN A 292 -33.66 49.78 64.53
N ARG A 293 -32.80 50.63 63.94
CA ARG A 293 -32.17 51.75 64.66
C ARG A 293 -33.20 52.74 65.18
N LYS A 294 -34.18 53.13 64.36
CA LYS A 294 -35.27 54.02 64.81
C LYS A 294 -36.12 53.40 65.91
N GLU A 295 -36.42 52.11 65.81
CA GLU A 295 -37.14 51.38 66.86
C GLU A 295 -36.35 51.36 68.17
N LEU A 296 -35.03 51.17 68.11
CA LEU A 296 -34.14 51.28 69.27
C LEU A 296 -34.10 52.70 69.83
N GLU A 297 -33.96 53.73 68.99
CA GLU A 297 -33.99 55.15 69.40
C GLU A 297 -35.28 55.50 70.14
N LEU A 298 -36.43 55.06 69.61
CA LEU A 298 -37.74 55.22 70.26
C LEU A 298 -37.81 54.47 71.60
N PHE A 299 -37.25 53.27 71.67
CA PHE A 299 -37.16 52.52 72.92
C PHE A 299 -36.31 53.25 73.96
N TRP A 300 -35.14 53.78 73.59
CA TRP A 300 -34.29 54.57 74.49
C TRP A 300 -34.99 55.84 74.96
N ALA A 301 -35.67 56.57 74.08
CA ALA A 301 -36.43 57.77 74.45
C ALA A 301 -37.47 57.46 75.53
N ARG A 302 -38.23 56.37 75.38
CA ARG A 302 -39.19 55.91 76.39
C ARG A 302 -38.52 55.57 77.72
N GLN A 303 -37.36 54.89 77.68
CA GLN A 303 -36.61 54.57 78.90
C GLN A 303 -36.10 55.82 79.62
N TYR A 304 -35.58 56.82 78.89
CA TYR A 304 -35.16 58.10 79.48
C TYR A 304 -36.33 58.84 80.11
N GLN A 305 -37.50 58.84 79.47
CA GLN A 305 -38.70 59.47 80.00
C GLN A 305 -39.19 58.78 81.29
N LEU A 306 -39.15 57.44 81.35
CA LEU A 306 -39.45 56.70 82.59
C LEU A 306 -38.47 57.04 83.72
N LYS A 307 -37.19 57.23 83.42
CA LYS A 307 -36.18 57.66 84.39
C LYS A 307 -36.43 59.08 84.89
N LEU A 308 -36.86 60.00 84.03
CA LEU A 308 -37.24 61.37 84.42
C LEU A 308 -38.43 61.37 85.36
N LYS A 309 -39.48 60.59 85.07
CA LYS A 309 -40.62 60.42 85.99
C LYS A 309 -40.19 59.88 87.35
N LYS A 310 -39.35 58.83 87.37
CA LYS A 310 -38.82 58.30 88.63
C LYS A 310 -38.05 59.36 89.42
N ARG A 311 -37.17 60.13 88.75
CA ARG A 311 -36.39 61.18 89.40
C ARG A 311 -37.28 62.32 89.92
N ALA A 312 -38.32 62.71 89.19
CA ALA A 312 -39.29 63.69 89.64
C ALA A 312 -40.04 63.20 90.89
N ALA A 313 -40.46 61.94 90.92
CA ALA A 313 -41.08 61.32 92.11
C ALA A 313 -40.11 61.25 93.30
N ASP A 314 -38.84 60.87 93.08
CA ASP A 314 -37.81 60.87 94.12
C ASP A 314 -37.61 62.28 94.70
N ILE A 315 -37.52 63.32 93.85
CA ILE A 315 -37.37 64.73 94.28
C ILE A 315 -38.62 65.23 95.02
N GLN A 316 -39.82 64.87 94.56
CA GLN A 316 -41.06 65.22 95.27
C GLN A 316 -41.08 64.61 96.67
N GLN A 317 -40.62 63.36 96.82
CA GLN A 317 -40.50 62.70 98.12
C GLN A 317 -39.45 63.40 99.00
N GLU A 318 -38.26 63.71 98.45
CA GLU A 318 -37.21 64.49 99.15
C GLU A 318 -37.78 65.84 99.64
N LEU A 319 -38.52 66.58 98.81
CA LEU A 319 -39.13 67.86 99.17
C LEU A 319 -40.22 67.74 100.25
N LEU A 320 -40.96 66.63 100.28
CA LEU A 320 -41.96 66.36 101.32
C LEU A 320 -41.31 65.98 102.65
N GLU A 321 -40.23 65.21 102.61
CA GLU A 321 -39.41 64.89 103.77
C GLU A 321 -38.76 66.16 104.34
N ASP A 322 -38.20 67.02 103.48
CA ASP A 322 -37.66 68.34 103.87
C ASP A 322 -38.74 69.26 104.43
N GLU A 323 -39.94 69.31 103.82
CA GLU A 323 -41.08 70.05 104.38
C GLU A 323 -41.42 69.53 105.78
N GLY A 324 -41.47 68.21 105.97
CA GLY A 324 -41.70 67.56 107.26
C GLY A 324 -40.66 67.95 108.32
N ILE A 325 -39.37 67.98 107.96
CA ILE A 325 -38.28 68.43 108.85
C ILE A 325 -38.50 69.89 109.26
N VAL A 326 -38.88 70.77 108.32
CA VAL A 326 -39.16 72.18 108.63
C VAL A 326 -40.42 72.34 109.48
N GLU A 327 -41.43 71.51 109.27
CA GLU A 327 -42.60 71.47 110.15
C GLU A 327 -42.26 71.03 111.57
N ASP A 328 -41.40 70.04 111.74
CA ASP A 328 -40.92 69.60 113.04
C ASP A 328 -40.06 70.69 113.73
N LEU A 329 -39.22 71.40 112.98
CA LEU A 329 -38.50 72.59 113.48
C LEU A 329 -39.47 73.69 113.93
N LEU A 330 -40.52 73.97 113.14
CA LEU A 330 -41.56 74.94 113.48
C LEU A 330 -42.36 74.55 114.72
N ARG A 331 -42.63 73.25 114.92
CA ARG A 331 -43.26 72.73 116.14
C ARG A 331 -42.33 72.81 117.36
N GLY A 332 -41.01 72.73 117.15
CA GLY A 332 -40.00 72.85 118.19
C GLY A 332 -39.76 74.28 118.69
N PHE A 333 -40.16 75.31 117.93
CA PHE A 333 -40.15 76.70 118.40
C PHE A 333 -41.34 76.96 119.34
N SER A 334 -41.12 76.86 120.66
CA SER A 334 -42.12 77.17 121.69
C SER A 334 -42.50 78.66 121.72
N ASP A 335 -43.75 78.99 122.01
CA ASP A 335 -44.23 80.37 122.15
C ASP A 335 -43.68 81.09 123.41
N GLU A 336 -42.99 80.37 124.30
CA GLU A 336 -42.49 80.88 125.59
C GLU A 336 -41.01 81.34 125.59
N ASP A 337 -40.24 81.12 124.53
CA ASP A 337 -38.80 81.45 124.50
C ASP A 337 -38.55 82.92 124.15
N SER A 338 -38.13 83.72 125.14
CA SER A 338 -37.80 85.16 124.99
C SER A 338 -36.42 85.44 124.38
N ASP A 339 -35.87 84.50 123.61
CA ASP A 339 -34.58 84.66 122.93
C ASP A 339 -34.75 85.43 121.61
N GLU A 340 -34.07 86.57 121.46
CA GLU A 340 -34.10 87.40 120.24
C GLU A 340 -33.68 86.62 118.98
N GLN A 341 -32.91 85.54 119.13
CA GLN A 341 -32.49 84.67 118.03
C GLN A 341 -33.64 83.79 117.50
N MET A 342 -34.56 83.34 118.36
CA MET A 342 -35.72 82.52 117.96
C MET A 342 -36.74 83.34 117.17
N LYS A 343 -36.93 84.62 117.55
CA LYS A 343 -37.79 85.58 116.82
C LYS A 343 -37.35 85.83 115.37
N LYS A 344 -36.06 85.65 115.07
CA LYS A 344 -35.52 85.78 113.70
C LYS A 344 -35.58 84.46 112.91
N ARG A 345 -35.40 83.32 113.57
CA ARG A 345 -35.38 81.99 112.92
C ARG A 345 -36.76 81.45 112.53
N ARG A 346 -37.81 81.76 113.30
CA ARG A 346 -39.19 81.33 112.99
C ARG A 346 -39.71 81.85 111.63
N PRO A 347 -39.63 83.15 111.31
CA PRO A 347 -40.04 83.63 109.97
C PRO A 347 -39.14 83.08 108.86
N GLU A 348 -37.86 82.80 109.12
CA GLU A 348 -36.96 82.13 108.16
C GLU A 348 -37.40 80.68 107.87
N ALA A 349 -37.83 79.93 108.89
CA ALA A 349 -38.36 78.57 108.74
C ALA A 349 -39.75 78.55 108.06
N GLU A 350 -40.63 79.50 108.36
CA GLU A 350 -41.91 79.67 107.65
C GLU A 350 -41.68 80.05 106.18
N TRP A 351 -40.68 80.91 105.91
CA TRP A 351 -40.25 81.22 104.56
C TRP A 351 -39.71 79.96 103.86
N MET A 352 -38.85 79.18 104.51
CA MET A 352 -38.31 77.94 103.94
C MET A 352 -39.41 76.91 103.62
N LYS A 353 -40.41 76.79 104.50
CA LYS A 353 -41.60 75.97 104.27
C LYS A 353 -42.42 76.44 103.07
N THR A 354 -42.64 77.75 102.91
CA THR A 354 -43.36 78.28 101.75
C THR A 354 -42.57 78.09 100.45
N VAL A 355 -41.24 78.22 100.48
CA VAL A 355 -40.35 77.93 99.35
C VAL A 355 -40.39 76.45 98.97
N LEU A 356 -40.29 75.53 99.94
CA LEU A 356 -40.35 74.08 99.68
C LEU A 356 -41.70 73.65 99.07
N ARG A 357 -42.82 74.20 99.57
CA ARG A 357 -44.15 73.97 98.97
C ARG A 357 -44.26 74.46 97.55
N GLU A 358 -43.67 75.61 97.25
CA GLU A 358 -43.68 76.16 95.90
C GLU A 358 -42.79 75.33 94.96
N GLN A 359 -41.63 74.87 95.43
CA GLN A 359 -40.80 73.92 94.67
C GLN A 359 -41.52 72.59 94.43
N HIS A 360 -42.22 72.06 95.43
CA HIS A 360 -43.02 70.85 95.30
C HIS A 360 -44.14 71.01 94.25
N ARG A 361 -44.84 72.15 94.25
CA ARG A 361 -45.83 72.49 93.22
C ARG A 361 -45.23 72.57 91.82
N LEU A 362 -44.06 73.18 91.68
CA LEU A 362 -43.36 73.26 90.40
C LEU A 362 -42.94 71.88 89.89
N GLU A 363 -42.50 70.99 90.77
CA GLU A 363 -42.13 69.62 90.39
C GLU A 363 -43.34 68.77 89.99
N ILE A 364 -44.50 68.98 90.62
CA ILE A 364 -45.78 68.39 90.19
C ILE A 364 -46.17 68.91 88.79
N MET A 365 -45.96 70.19 88.50
CA MET A 365 -46.24 70.74 87.16
C MET A 365 -45.29 70.16 86.11
N ARG A 366 -44.01 69.98 86.42
CA ARG A 366 -43.03 69.29 85.55
C ARG A 366 -43.40 67.83 85.32
N GLU A 367 -43.84 67.11 86.35
CA GLU A 367 -44.32 65.73 86.19
C GLU A 367 -45.56 65.67 85.29
N LYS A 368 -46.51 66.58 85.46
CA LYS A 368 -47.68 66.70 84.58
C LYS A 368 -47.31 67.06 83.14
N GLU A 369 -46.26 67.86 82.92
CA GLU A 369 -45.71 68.10 81.58
C GLU A 369 -45.15 66.79 80.99
N TYR A 370 -44.49 65.95 81.78
CA TYR A 370 -44.03 64.62 81.37
C TYR A 370 -45.17 63.62 81.15
N GLU A 371 -46.29 63.76 81.87
CA GLU A 371 -47.50 62.95 81.71
C GLU A 371 -48.38 63.37 80.54
N LEU A 372 -48.51 64.67 80.26
CA LEU A 372 -49.26 65.17 79.10
C LEU A 372 -48.64 64.65 77.79
N LEU A 373 -47.32 64.44 77.79
CA LEU A 373 -46.59 63.77 76.71
C LEU A 373 -46.93 62.26 76.59
N PHE A 374 -47.54 61.64 77.61
CA PHE A 374 -47.92 60.22 77.68
C PHE A 374 -49.35 60.03 78.20
N SER A 375 -50.34 60.12 77.32
CA SER A 375 -51.64 59.52 77.61
C SER A 375 -51.52 57.99 77.53
N GLU A 376 -51.69 57.29 78.66
CA GLU A 376 -51.62 55.83 78.74
C GLU A 376 -52.57 55.12 77.76
N GLU A 377 -53.70 55.77 77.44
CA GLU A 377 -54.65 55.31 76.44
C GLU A 377 -54.08 55.37 75.01
N ALA A 378 -53.34 56.42 74.66
CA ALA A 378 -52.62 56.50 73.40
C ALA A 378 -51.52 55.44 73.33
N GLU A 379 -50.84 55.14 74.44
CA GLU A 379 -49.83 54.07 74.49
C GLU A 379 -50.45 52.68 74.25
N ARG A 380 -51.60 52.37 74.88
CA ARG A 380 -52.29 51.08 74.70
C ARG A 380 -52.79 50.91 73.26
N LEU A 381 -53.39 51.95 72.68
CA LEU A 381 -53.83 51.94 71.28
C LEU A 381 -52.63 51.83 70.33
N TRP A 382 -51.53 52.54 70.61
CA TRP A 382 -50.29 52.46 69.86
C TRP A 382 -49.67 51.07 69.92
N LYS A 383 -49.61 50.42 71.08
CA LYS A 383 -49.08 49.05 71.22
C LYS A 383 -49.89 48.04 70.40
N LYS A 384 -51.23 48.14 70.42
CA LYS A 384 -52.09 47.29 69.58
C LYS A 384 -51.80 47.52 68.09
N ARG A 385 -51.71 48.77 67.66
CA ARG A 385 -51.44 49.11 66.26
C ARG A 385 -50.02 48.72 65.82
N GLN A 386 -49.03 48.88 66.69
CA GLN A 386 -47.65 48.46 66.45
C GLN A 386 -47.56 46.95 66.24
N ALA A 387 -48.28 46.15 67.05
CA ALA A 387 -48.31 44.70 66.88
C ALA A 387 -48.96 44.27 65.54
N GLU A 388 -49.99 44.98 65.08
CA GLU A 388 -50.58 44.76 63.75
C GLU A 388 -49.59 45.13 62.63
N TRP A 389 -48.92 46.28 62.74
CA TRP A 389 -47.89 46.69 61.79
C TRP A 389 -46.70 45.73 61.77
N GLU A 390 -46.25 45.19 62.89
CA GLU A 390 -45.19 44.18 62.91
C GLU A 390 -45.61 42.89 62.20
N LYS A 391 -46.85 42.43 62.40
CA LYS A 391 -47.38 41.26 61.68
C LYS A 391 -47.39 41.51 60.17
N GLU A 392 -47.86 42.68 59.75
CA GLU A 392 -47.88 43.07 58.36
C GLU A 392 -46.47 43.21 57.78
N GLN A 393 -45.53 43.83 58.52
CA GLN A 393 -44.14 43.95 58.12
C GLN A 393 -43.47 42.58 57.97
N ARG A 394 -43.69 41.64 58.90
CA ARG A 394 -43.17 40.27 58.79
C ARG A 394 -43.74 39.55 57.56
N ALA A 395 -45.03 39.73 57.27
CA ALA A 395 -45.65 39.15 56.07
C ALA A 395 -45.07 39.74 54.78
N ARG A 396 -44.95 41.07 54.70
CA ARG A 396 -44.30 41.79 53.58
C ARG A 396 -42.85 41.35 53.42
N ASP A 397 -42.11 41.22 54.52
CA ASP A 397 -40.72 40.79 54.47
C ASP A 397 -40.56 39.35 54.01
N LYS A 398 -41.42 38.44 54.49
CA LYS A 398 -41.42 37.06 54.01
C LYS A 398 -41.70 37.00 52.52
N LEU A 399 -42.75 37.69 52.06
CA LEU A 399 -43.12 37.76 50.65
C LEU A 399 -41.99 38.34 49.79
N MET A 400 -41.38 39.45 50.20
CA MET A 400 -40.25 40.03 49.46
C MET A 400 -39.03 39.12 49.43
N SER A 401 -38.73 38.40 50.51
CA SER A 401 -37.67 37.39 50.53
C SER A 401 -37.96 36.24 49.57
N ASP A 402 -39.21 35.76 49.54
CA ASP A 402 -39.63 34.68 48.65
C ASP A 402 -39.57 35.10 47.19
N VAL A 403 -39.97 36.34 46.85
CA VAL A 403 -39.87 36.91 45.50
C VAL A 403 -38.41 37.03 45.06
N ILE A 404 -37.53 37.61 45.88
CA ILE A 404 -36.10 37.75 45.53
C ILE A 404 -35.46 36.37 45.37
N ARG A 405 -35.75 35.42 46.26
CA ARG A 405 -35.25 34.04 46.15
C ARG A 405 -35.75 33.36 44.89
N GLY A 406 -37.03 33.52 44.53
CA GLY A 406 -37.59 32.99 43.30
C GLY A 406 -36.92 33.55 42.06
N LEU A 407 -36.68 34.86 42.01
CA LEU A 407 -35.94 35.50 40.91
C LEU A 407 -34.49 35.02 40.85
N GLN A 408 -33.80 34.91 41.99
CA GLN A 408 -32.44 34.35 42.04
C GLN A 408 -32.38 32.91 41.51
N GLN A 409 -33.36 32.08 41.87
CA GLN A 409 -33.49 30.72 41.34
C GLN A 409 -33.71 30.72 39.82
N GLN A 410 -34.61 31.57 39.30
CA GLN A 410 -34.84 31.68 37.85
C GLN A 410 -33.57 32.10 37.10
N VAL A 411 -32.83 33.08 37.62
CA VAL A 411 -31.57 33.53 37.03
C VAL A 411 -30.50 32.43 37.10
N GLN A 412 -30.45 31.68 38.20
CA GLN A 412 -29.53 30.55 38.34
C GLN A 412 -29.88 29.38 37.42
N ASP A 413 -31.18 29.09 37.23
CA ASP A 413 -31.65 28.07 36.31
C ASP A 413 -31.31 28.45 34.86
N LYS A 414 -31.56 29.70 34.46
CA LYS A 414 -31.14 30.22 33.15
C LYS A 414 -29.63 30.10 32.96
N TYR A 415 -28.86 30.48 33.97
CA TYR A 415 -27.39 30.35 33.94
C TYR A 415 -26.96 28.88 33.77
N SER A 416 -27.57 27.96 34.52
CA SER A 416 -27.26 26.53 34.39
C SER A 416 -27.61 25.94 33.01
N LYS A 417 -28.70 26.41 32.39
CA LYS A 417 -29.09 26.03 31.04
C LYS A 417 -28.07 26.56 30.03
N ASN A 418 -27.70 27.83 30.13
CA ASN A 418 -26.70 28.45 29.26
C ASN A 418 -25.35 27.70 29.35
N VAL A 419 -24.87 27.38 30.56
CA VAL A 419 -23.65 26.58 30.75
C VAL A 419 -23.74 25.19 30.10
N ARG A 420 -24.89 24.50 30.20
CA ARG A 420 -25.08 23.21 29.53
C ARG A 420 -25.08 23.35 28.01
N GLU A 421 -25.75 24.37 27.47
CA GLU A 421 -25.77 24.62 26.03
C GLU A 421 -24.38 24.97 25.49
N ARG A 422 -23.59 25.75 26.24
CA ARG A 422 -22.19 26.03 25.88
C ARG A 422 -21.34 24.77 25.90
N ALA A 423 -21.48 23.92 26.92
CA ALA A 423 -20.75 22.66 26.98
C ALA A 423 -21.08 21.73 25.80
N LEU A 424 -22.35 21.69 25.36
CA LEU A 424 -22.75 20.94 24.17
C LEU A 424 -22.14 21.54 22.89
N LEU A 425 -22.20 22.87 22.73
CA LEU A 425 -21.59 23.54 21.58
C LEU A 425 -20.07 23.35 21.51
N ASP A 426 -19.39 23.35 22.65
CA ASP A 426 -17.96 23.10 22.71
C ASP A 426 -17.63 21.66 22.33
N ALA A 427 -18.44 20.69 22.77
CA ALA A 427 -18.31 19.30 22.33
C ALA A 427 -18.48 19.16 20.81
N GLU A 428 -19.53 19.76 20.23
CA GLU A 428 -19.75 19.74 18.78
C GLU A 428 -18.63 20.45 18.00
N LYS A 429 -18.12 21.58 18.49
CA LYS A 429 -16.96 22.26 17.89
C LYS A 429 -15.73 21.36 17.89
N ASN A 430 -15.48 20.66 19.00
CA ASN A 430 -14.35 19.73 19.11
C ASN A 430 -14.50 18.57 18.11
N GLU A 431 -15.70 18.01 17.93
CA GLU A 431 -15.96 16.97 16.93
C GLU A 431 -15.61 17.44 15.51
N ILE A 432 -15.99 18.66 15.14
CA ILE A 432 -15.66 19.24 13.82
C ILE A 432 -14.16 19.55 13.71
N GLN A 433 -13.51 19.99 14.79
CA GLN A 433 -12.06 20.16 14.79
C GLN A 433 -11.34 18.83 14.56
N TYR A 434 -11.80 17.74 15.18
CA TYR A 434 -11.28 16.40 14.90
C TYR A 434 -11.49 16.00 13.45
N SER A 435 -12.66 16.27 12.84
CA SER A 435 -12.90 15.97 11.43
C SER A 435 -12.02 16.80 10.49
N ILE A 436 -11.73 18.07 10.82
CA ILE A 436 -10.77 18.92 10.10
C ILE A 436 -9.36 18.33 10.19
N ILE A 437 -8.94 17.87 11.37
CA ILE A 437 -7.62 17.24 11.54
C ILE A 437 -7.54 15.96 10.73
N GLU A 438 -8.56 15.11 10.77
CA GLU A 438 -8.59 13.85 10.02
C GLU A 438 -8.57 14.07 8.50
N THR A 439 -9.34 15.04 8.00
CA THR A 439 -9.29 15.41 6.56
C THR A 439 -7.91 15.92 6.18
N ARG A 440 -7.30 16.77 7.01
CA ARG A 440 -5.92 17.26 6.80
C ARG A 440 -4.89 16.14 6.81
N GLU A 441 -4.99 15.18 7.72
CA GLU A 441 -4.10 14.01 7.76
C GLU A 441 -4.26 13.14 6.51
N LYS A 442 -5.50 12.91 6.05
CA LYS A 442 -5.75 12.20 4.79
C LYS A 442 -5.13 12.92 3.59
N MET A 443 -5.21 14.24 3.54
CA MET A 443 -4.54 15.04 2.50
C MET A 443 -3.02 14.86 2.55
N GLN A 444 -2.42 14.96 3.75
CA GLN A 444 -0.97 14.80 3.94
C GLN A 444 -0.50 13.39 3.56
N GLN A 445 -1.22 12.35 3.98
CA GLN A 445 -0.88 10.96 3.62
C GLN A 445 -0.92 10.73 2.10
N LEU A 446 -1.88 11.34 1.40
CA LEU A 446 -1.96 11.24 -0.06
C LEU A 446 -0.83 12.02 -0.75
N GLU A 447 -0.50 13.22 -0.26
CA GLU A 447 0.66 13.98 -0.74
C GLU A 447 1.98 13.22 -0.52
N GLU A 448 2.15 12.58 0.63
CA GLU A 448 3.32 11.76 0.96
C GLU A 448 3.43 10.53 0.05
N GLN A 449 2.34 9.77 -0.13
CA GLN A 449 2.30 8.63 -1.05
C GLN A 449 2.62 9.04 -2.48
N GLU A 450 2.14 10.20 -2.92
CA GLU A 450 2.47 10.76 -4.23
C GLU A 450 3.92 11.21 -4.32
N ALA A 451 4.45 11.86 -3.29
CA ALA A 451 5.86 12.26 -3.23
C ALA A 451 6.78 11.03 -3.27
N GLU A 452 6.44 9.95 -2.57
CA GLU A 452 7.15 8.68 -2.66
C GLU A 452 7.07 8.05 -4.05
N ARG A 453 5.88 8.04 -4.67
CA ARG A 453 5.71 7.56 -6.04
C ARG A 453 6.57 8.36 -7.03
N ARG A 454 6.56 9.70 -6.92
CA ARG A 454 7.42 10.59 -7.72
C ARG A 454 8.89 10.33 -7.47
N ARG A 455 9.31 10.12 -6.21
CA ARG A 455 10.69 9.73 -5.88
C ARG A 455 11.08 8.41 -6.53
N LYS A 456 10.23 7.38 -6.47
CA LYS A 456 10.47 6.08 -7.12
C LYS A 456 10.54 6.21 -8.63
N GLN A 457 9.65 6.99 -9.25
CA GLN A 457 9.70 7.29 -10.69
C GLN A 457 10.97 8.05 -11.08
N ASN A 458 11.38 9.05 -10.29
CA ASN A 458 12.60 9.80 -10.53
C ASN A 458 13.86 8.93 -10.37
N ILE A 459 13.88 8.03 -9.39
CA ILE A 459 14.97 7.06 -9.20
C ILE A 459 15.01 6.09 -10.38
N ALA A 460 13.87 5.52 -10.80
CA ALA A 460 13.80 4.64 -11.95
C ALA A 460 14.21 5.35 -13.27
N ALA A 461 13.83 6.63 -13.43
CA ALA A 461 14.26 7.45 -14.55
C ALA A 461 15.77 7.74 -14.52
N ALA A 462 16.33 8.00 -13.33
CA ALA A 462 17.77 8.20 -13.14
C ALA A 462 18.57 6.90 -13.36
N GLU A 463 18.05 5.75 -12.96
CA GLU A 463 18.64 4.42 -13.22
C GLU A 463 18.55 4.02 -14.70
N SER A 464 17.49 4.45 -15.39
CA SER A 464 17.32 4.27 -16.84
C SER A 464 18.25 5.15 -17.68
N GLN A 465 18.79 6.23 -17.12
CA GLN A 465 19.85 6.99 -17.80
C GLN A 465 21.18 6.25 -17.62
N PRO A 466 21.87 5.84 -18.70
CA PRO A 466 23.20 5.26 -18.57
C PRO A 466 24.08 6.26 -17.82
N SER A 467 24.67 5.84 -16.70
CA SER A 467 25.60 6.67 -15.95
C SER A 467 26.57 7.32 -16.93
N THR A 468 26.74 8.64 -16.85
CA THR A 468 27.63 9.39 -17.74
C THR A 468 29.04 8.78 -17.82
N ARG A 469 29.47 8.09 -16.76
CA ARG A 469 30.68 7.26 -16.71
C ARG A 469 30.67 6.08 -17.68
N ILE A 470 29.59 5.31 -17.77
CA ILE A 470 29.44 4.17 -18.69
C ILE A 470 29.44 4.66 -20.15
N MET A 471 28.78 5.79 -20.44
CA MET A 471 28.85 6.39 -21.78
C MET A 471 30.28 6.86 -22.13
N GLN A 472 30.99 7.46 -21.17
CA GLN A 472 32.38 7.90 -21.36
C GLN A 472 33.33 6.72 -21.54
N GLU A 473 33.18 5.64 -20.77
CA GLU A 473 33.96 4.41 -20.92
C GLU A 473 33.70 3.73 -22.27
N ALA A 474 32.45 3.65 -22.72
CA ALA A 474 32.12 3.12 -24.04
C ALA A 474 32.67 4.00 -25.18
N ALA A 475 32.66 5.33 -25.03
CA ALA A 475 33.26 6.25 -26.00
C ALA A 475 34.79 6.12 -26.05
N ASN A 476 35.44 5.97 -24.90
CA ASN A 476 36.88 5.75 -24.82
C ASN A 476 37.30 4.40 -25.41
N LEU A 477 36.49 3.35 -25.20
CA LEU A 477 36.73 2.03 -25.81
C LEU A 477 36.61 2.09 -27.34
N ARG A 478 35.62 2.82 -27.87
CA ARG A 478 35.48 3.04 -29.32
C ARG A 478 36.68 3.78 -29.90
N ARG A 479 37.15 4.85 -29.24
CA ARG A 479 38.37 5.56 -29.66
C ARG A 479 39.60 4.67 -29.66
N SER A 480 39.76 3.82 -28.64
CA SER A 480 40.87 2.86 -28.58
C SER A 480 40.84 1.85 -29.72
N GLN A 481 39.65 1.38 -30.11
CA GLN A 481 39.48 0.47 -31.26
C GLN A 481 39.80 1.17 -32.58
N GLU A 482 39.33 2.40 -32.77
CA GLU A 482 39.65 3.21 -33.96
C GLU A 482 41.16 3.47 -34.07
N ASP A 483 41.85 3.72 -32.95
CA ASP A 483 43.30 3.90 -32.92
C ASP A 483 44.08 2.60 -33.20
N GLU A 484 43.58 1.44 -32.75
CA GLU A 484 44.14 0.13 -33.11
C GLU A 484 43.96 -0.18 -34.60
N GLU A 485 42.79 0.12 -35.16
CA GLU A 485 42.53 -0.04 -36.59
C GLU A 485 43.43 0.87 -37.43
N ARG A 486 43.67 2.11 -36.99
CA ARG A 486 44.64 3.02 -37.62
C ARG A 486 46.05 2.43 -37.61
N LYS A 487 46.51 1.93 -36.46
CA LYS A 487 47.83 1.26 -36.35
C LYS A 487 47.94 0.03 -37.25
N LEU A 488 46.86 -0.76 -37.35
CA LEU A 488 46.78 -1.92 -38.25
C LEU A 488 46.84 -1.49 -39.72
N GLN A 489 46.18 -0.40 -40.08
CA GLN A 489 46.24 0.16 -41.43
C GLN A 489 47.63 0.70 -41.75
N GLU A 490 48.26 1.43 -40.83
CA GLU A 490 49.64 1.91 -40.94
C GLU A 490 50.60 0.73 -41.11
N HIS A 491 50.47 -0.32 -40.30
CA HIS A 491 51.28 -1.53 -40.41
C HIS A 491 51.11 -2.24 -41.76
N ARG A 492 49.88 -2.31 -42.28
CA ARG A 492 49.63 -2.83 -43.64
C ARG A 492 50.27 -1.97 -44.72
N GLN A 493 50.26 -0.65 -44.58
CA GLN A 493 50.94 0.26 -45.50
C GLN A 493 52.46 0.11 -45.43
N GLU A 494 53.00 -0.14 -44.23
CA GLU A 494 54.42 -0.36 -44.01
C GLU A 494 54.89 -1.70 -44.59
N ILE A 495 54.10 -2.76 -44.44
CA ILE A 495 54.33 -4.05 -45.13
C ILE A 495 54.33 -3.84 -46.65
N ARG A 496 53.38 -3.08 -47.22
CA ARG A 496 53.40 -2.78 -48.67
C ARG A 496 54.63 -1.97 -49.08
N ARG A 497 55.09 -1.02 -48.26
CA ARG A 497 56.34 -0.28 -48.52
C ARG A 497 57.55 -1.20 -48.50
N LEU A 498 57.63 -2.10 -47.51
CA LEU A 498 58.71 -3.09 -47.40
C LEU A 498 58.68 -4.07 -48.57
N GLU A 499 57.50 -4.52 -49.01
CA GLU A 499 57.34 -5.35 -50.21
C GLU A 499 57.81 -4.61 -51.48
N GLN A 500 57.47 -3.32 -51.63
CA GLN A 500 57.97 -2.48 -52.72
C GLN A 500 59.50 -2.29 -52.67
N GLN A 501 60.06 -2.05 -51.47
CA GLN A 501 61.51 -1.93 -51.28
C GLN A 501 62.23 -3.26 -51.53
N MET A 502 61.65 -4.39 -51.10
CA MET A 502 62.17 -5.71 -51.43
C MET A 502 62.11 -6.00 -52.92
N GLN A 503 61.04 -5.60 -53.62
CA GLN A 503 60.95 -5.70 -55.08
C GLN A 503 61.98 -4.82 -55.79
N GLN A 504 62.33 -3.65 -55.26
CA GLN A 504 63.43 -2.83 -55.79
C GLN A 504 64.81 -3.46 -55.52
N LEU A 505 65.00 -4.07 -54.34
CA LEU A 505 66.24 -4.74 -53.97
C LEU A 505 66.42 -6.11 -54.66
N TRP A 506 65.36 -6.77 -55.11
CA TRP A 506 65.40 -8.11 -55.73
C TRP A 506 64.91 -8.15 -57.18
N GLY A 507 64.63 -6.99 -57.78
CA GLY A 507 64.25 -6.85 -59.19
C GLY A 507 65.44 -6.99 -60.16
N PRO A 508 65.21 -6.89 -61.48
CA PRO A 508 66.22 -7.14 -62.54
C PRO A 508 67.46 -6.22 -62.54
N GLN A 509 67.55 -5.29 -61.60
CA GLN A 509 68.61 -4.30 -61.44
C GLN A 509 69.46 -4.53 -60.17
N TYR A 510 69.30 -5.68 -59.49
CA TYR A 510 70.13 -6.03 -58.33
C TYR A 510 71.61 -6.21 -58.73
N ALA A 511 72.44 -5.23 -58.37
CA ALA A 511 73.89 -5.31 -58.48
C ALA A 511 74.49 -5.63 -57.10
N PRO A 512 75.03 -6.85 -56.88
CA PRO A 512 75.63 -7.19 -55.59
C PRO A 512 76.80 -6.24 -55.26
N PRO A 513 76.96 -5.81 -53.99
CA PRO A 513 78.00 -4.86 -53.62
C PRO A 513 79.39 -5.39 -53.99
N ARG A 514 80.11 -4.68 -54.86
CA ARG A 514 81.51 -4.98 -55.20
C ARG A 514 82.40 -4.57 -54.02
N TYR A 515 82.83 -5.54 -53.22
CA TYR A 515 83.90 -5.35 -52.23
C TYR A 515 85.26 -5.29 -52.93
N GLY A 516 85.54 -4.17 -53.62
CA GLY A 516 86.83 -3.90 -54.27
C GLY A 516 87.63 -2.84 -53.52
N ARG A 517 88.87 -3.16 -53.13
CA ARG A 517 89.84 -2.23 -52.53
C ARG A 517 89.97 -0.96 -53.39
N LYS A 518 89.67 0.21 -52.81
CA LYS A 518 89.94 1.52 -53.42
C LYS A 518 91.45 1.67 -53.64
N LYS A 519 91.90 1.72 -54.90
CA LYS A 519 93.25 2.21 -55.23
C LYS A 519 93.22 3.73 -55.17
N PHE A 520 93.99 4.30 -54.25
CA PHE A 520 94.39 5.70 -54.28
C PHE A 520 95.29 5.92 -55.51
N ALA A 521 94.99 6.95 -56.30
CA ALA A 521 95.93 7.52 -57.25
C ALA A 521 96.75 8.58 -56.51
N TRP A 522 98.05 8.60 -56.81
CA TRP A 522 99.07 9.49 -56.23
C TRP A 522 98.80 10.96 -56.53
#